data_AF-A0A959FS39-F1
#
_entry.id   AF-A0A959FS39-F1
#
_cell.length_a   1.000
_cell.length_b   1.000
_cell.length_c   1.000
_cell.angle_alpha   90.00
_cell.angle_beta   90.00
_cell.angle_gamma   90.00
#
_symmetry.space_group_name_H-M   'P 1'
#
loop_
_entity.id
_entity.type
_entity.pdbx_description
1 polymer ?
#
loop_
_entity_poly.entity_id
_entity_poly.type
_entity_poly.pdbx_seq_one_letter_code
_entity_poly.pdbx_strand_id
1 'polypeptide(L)'
;MGKFSDHPVNQRFAQAYKLLEKLNMIKGKSDIAKKLGTYNHVINSILKGQRNITVDQLVNLTQEYGLNGNFLLGMSDDPFRAGHQPDQELPTRSGQEIKAEGRRNITLLNEKALAGYALAHQDPTYLAEQPRFSIPHLEGELLAIEISGDSMMPTITNGDLVVCEALERPMDQTFPTLYDNHVYVIITDTVVAKRVQQVKEGNKVIRLRLISDNDSVYKPYEVDLEEIRQILRVKCRVTDYAIS
;
A
#
# COMPACT_ATOMS: atom_id res chain seq x y z
N MET A 1 -46.11 -20.90 -28.17
CA MET A 1 -45.49 -20.77 -26.85
C MET A 1 -43.99 -20.58 -27.07
N GLY A 2 -43.46 -19.38 -26.80
CA GLY A 2 -42.05 -19.07 -27.03
C GLY A 2 -41.16 -19.99 -26.21
N LYS A 3 -40.13 -20.57 -26.83
CA LYS A 3 -39.18 -21.41 -26.10
C LYS A 3 -38.46 -20.51 -25.09
N PHE A 4 -38.58 -20.79 -23.80
CA PHE A 4 -37.90 -20.03 -22.76
C PHE A 4 -36.36 -20.14 -22.86
N SER A 5 -35.83 -20.97 -23.77
CA SER A 5 -34.43 -21.01 -24.18
C SER A 5 -33.93 -19.72 -24.84
N ASP A 6 -34.83 -18.96 -25.46
CA ASP A 6 -34.46 -17.78 -26.24
C ASP A 6 -34.45 -16.50 -25.39
N HIS A 7 -34.80 -16.63 -24.10
CA HIS A 7 -34.77 -15.51 -23.17
C HIS A 7 -33.31 -15.18 -22.80
N PRO A 8 -32.86 -13.92 -22.99
CA PRO A 8 -31.44 -13.55 -22.81
C PRO A 8 -30.92 -13.86 -21.40
N VAL A 9 -31.77 -13.69 -20.38
CA VAL A 9 -31.41 -13.97 -18.98
C VAL A 9 -31.14 -15.46 -18.73
N ASN A 10 -31.89 -16.37 -19.37
CA ASN A 10 -31.67 -17.81 -19.20
C ASN A 10 -30.38 -18.25 -19.91
N GLN A 11 -30.06 -17.63 -21.05
CA GLN A 11 -28.79 -17.87 -21.76
C GLN A 11 -27.60 -17.40 -20.91
N ARG A 12 -27.69 -16.21 -20.31
CA ARG A 12 -26.67 -15.68 -19.40
C ARG A 12 -26.55 -16.50 -18.12
N PHE A 13 -27.65 -17.01 -17.59
CA PHE A 13 -27.61 -17.96 -16.47
C PHE A 13 -26.88 -19.26 -16.84
N ALA A 14 -27.13 -19.83 -18.02
CA ALA A 14 -26.42 -21.03 -18.47
C ALA A 14 -24.92 -20.77 -18.68
N GLN A 15 -24.55 -19.58 -19.17
CA GLN A 15 -23.15 -19.14 -19.24
C GLN A 15 -22.53 -18.99 -17.85
N ALA A 16 -23.22 -18.32 -16.92
CA ALA A 16 -22.78 -18.17 -15.53
C ALA A 16 -22.57 -19.53 -14.85
N TYR A 17 -23.50 -20.48 -15.02
CA TYR A 17 -23.38 -21.83 -14.46
C TYR A 17 -22.10 -22.52 -14.93
N LYS A 18 -21.82 -22.51 -16.25
CA LYS A 18 -20.60 -23.11 -16.81
C LYS A 18 -19.34 -22.40 -16.31
N LEU A 19 -19.39 -21.08 -16.16
CA LEU A 19 -18.28 -20.29 -15.67
C LEU A 19 -17.94 -20.63 -14.21
N LEU A 20 -18.96 -20.69 -13.34
CA LEU A 20 -18.79 -21.06 -11.93
C LEU A 20 -18.26 -22.49 -11.76
N GLU A 21 -18.69 -23.42 -12.63
CA GLU A 21 -18.19 -24.80 -12.65
C GLU A 21 -16.72 -24.84 -13.09
N LYS A 22 -16.35 -24.09 -14.14
CA LYS A 22 -14.95 -23.98 -14.61
C LYS A 22 -14.02 -23.37 -13.56
N LEU A 23 -14.51 -22.41 -12.78
CA LEU A 23 -13.76 -21.74 -11.72
C LEU A 23 -13.76 -22.51 -10.39
N ASN A 24 -14.30 -23.74 -10.36
CA ASN A 24 -14.45 -24.56 -9.15
C ASN A 24 -15.22 -23.88 -7.99
N MET A 25 -16.06 -22.89 -8.31
CA MET A 25 -16.90 -22.18 -7.32
C MET A 25 -18.17 -22.97 -6.97
N ILE A 26 -18.55 -23.92 -7.82
CA ILE A 26 -19.65 -24.86 -7.55
C ILE A 26 -19.19 -26.28 -7.83
N LYS A 27 -19.62 -27.24 -7.00
CA LYS A 27 -19.36 -28.67 -7.20
C LYS A 27 -20.40 -29.37 -8.09
N GLY A 28 -21.39 -28.60 -8.58
CA GLY A 28 -22.43 -29.06 -9.50
C GLY A 28 -23.82 -28.52 -9.17
N LYS A 29 -24.84 -29.01 -9.88
CA LYS A 29 -26.23 -28.50 -9.82
C LYS A 29 -26.86 -28.52 -8.42
N SER A 30 -26.50 -29.49 -7.58
CA SER A 30 -27.00 -29.57 -6.21
C SER A 30 -26.46 -28.46 -5.31
N ASP A 31 -25.23 -28.00 -5.58
CA ASP A 31 -24.53 -27.02 -4.78
C ASP A 31 -25.11 -25.62 -5.03
N ILE A 32 -25.20 -25.24 -6.30
CA ILE A 32 -25.83 -23.98 -6.71
C ILE A 32 -27.31 -23.93 -6.33
N ALA A 33 -28.04 -25.06 -6.39
CA ALA A 33 -29.45 -25.10 -6.01
C ALA A 33 -29.65 -24.71 -4.53
N LYS A 34 -28.81 -25.21 -3.62
CA LYS A 34 -28.88 -24.87 -2.18
C LYS A 34 -28.66 -23.37 -1.96
N LYS A 35 -27.66 -22.80 -2.64
CA LYS A 35 -27.30 -21.38 -2.53
C LYS A 35 -28.35 -20.45 -3.13
N LEU A 36 -29.07 -20.92 -4.15
CA LEU A 36 -30.18 -20.18 -4.75
C LEU A 36 -31.53 -20.41 -4.07
N GLY A 37 -31.57 -21.16 -2.95
CA GLY A 37 -32.81 -21.45 -2.23
C GLY A 37 -33.79 -22.31 -3.05
N THR A 38 -33.29 -23.21 -3.90
CA THR A 38 -34.11 -24.03 -4.80
C THR A 38 -33.64 -25.48 -4.87
N TYR A 39 -34.27 -26.27 -5.73
CA TYR A 39 -33.99 -27.69 -5.90
C TYR A 39 -33.22 -27.96 -7.21
N ASN A 40 -32.43 -29.02 -7.24
CA ASN A 40 -31.62 -29.41 -8.40
C ASN A 40 -32.48 -29.56 -9.68
N HIS A 41 -33.67 -30.15 -9.57
CA HIS A 41 -34.59 -30.28 -10.71
C HIS A 41 -35.02 -28.92 -11.29
N VAL A 42 -35.15 -27.87 -10.47
CA VAL A 42 -35.48 -26.51 -10.92
C VAL A 42 -34.34 -25.93 -11.73
N ILE A 43 -33.10 -26.02 -11.24
CA ILE A 43 -31.89 -25.59 -11.97
C ILE A 43 -31.78 -26.33 -13.30
N ASN A 44 -32.05 -27.63 -13.33
CA ASN A 44 -32.02 -28.42 -14.56
C ASN A 44 -33.08 -27.97 -15.58
N SER A 45 -34.31 -27.66 -15.12
CA SER A 45 -35.38 -27.14 -15.99
C SER A 45 -35.04 -25.74 -16.54
N ILE A 46 -34.38 -24.89 -15.76
CA ILE A 46 -33.90 -23.57 -16.23
C ILE A 46 -32.81 -23.75 -17.29
N LEU A 47 -31.82 -24.61 -17.04
CA LEU A 47 -30.73 -24.89 -17.99
C LEU A 47 -31.22 -25.51 -19.31
N LYS A 48 -32.33 -26.27 -19.27
CA LYS A 48 -32.99 -26.83 -20.46
C LYS A 48 -33.91 -25.82 -21.17
N GLY A 49 -34.05 -24.60 -20.67
CA GLY A 49 -34.92 -23.58 -21.23
C GLY A 49 -36.41 -23.93 -21.11
N GLN A 50 -36.79 -24.71 -20.09
CA GLN A 50 -38.18 -25.08 -19.80
C GLN A 50 -38.82 -24.14 -18.77
N ARG A 51 -38.00 -23.36 -18.04
CA ARG A 51 -38.43 -22.42 -17.00
C ARG A 51 -37.51 -21.20 -16.98
N ASN A 52 -38.07 -20.04 -16.64
CA ASN A 52 -37.27 -18.83 -16.38
C ASN A 52 -36.69 -18.82 -14.98
N ILE A 53 -35.48 -18.28 -14.86
CA ILE A 53 -34.91 -17.90 -13.58
C ILE A 53 -35.72 -16.77 -12.94
N THR A 54 -35.93 -16.84 -11.62
CA THR A 54 -36.66 -15.80 -10.89
C THR A 54 -35.74 -14.65 -10.50
N VAL A 55 -36.32 -13.49 -10.20
CA VAL A 55 -35.56 -12.32 -9.72
C VAL A 55 -34.80 -12.65 -8.43
N ASP A 56 -35.42 -13.37 -7.49
CA ASP A 56 -34.77 -13.78 -6.24
C ASP A 56 -33.55 -14.67 -6.50
N GLN A 57 -33.64 -15.58 -7.47
CA GLN A 57 -32.51 -16.42 -7.88
C GLN A 57 -31.39 -15.60 -8.50
N LEU A 58 -31.70 -14.56 -9.29
CA LEU A 58 -30.70 -13.63 -9.82
C LEU A 58 -30.02 -12.84 -8.71
N VAL A 59 -30.78 -12.31 -7.75
CA VAL A 59 -30.24 -11.60 -6.58
C VAL A 59 -29.28 -12.51 -5.81
N ASN A 60 -29.68 -13.75 -5.53
CA ASN A 60 -28.84 -14.72 -4.83
C ASN A 60 -27.56 -15.06 -5.61
N LEU A 61 -27.62 -15.16 -6.94
CA LEU A 61 -26.43 -15.33 -7.78
C LEU A 61 -25.44 -14.17 -7.64
N THR A 62 -25.95 -12.93 -7.60
CA THR A 62 -25.09 -11.74 -7.44
C THR A 62 -24.47 -11.65 -6.05
N GLN A 63 -25.17 -12.10 -5.01
CA GLN A 63 -24.72 -12.02 -3.61
C GLN A 63 -23.76 -13.15 -3.24
N GLU A 64 -24.07 -14.39 -3.62
CA GLU A 64 -23.28 -15.57 -3.23
C GLU A 64 -22.03 -15.75 -4.10
N TYR A 65 -22.10 -15.38 -5.39
CA TYR A 65 -21.02 -15.63 -6.35
C TYR A 65 -20.41 -14.35 -6.93
N GLY A 66 -20.85 -13.18 -6.48
CA GLY A 66 -20.34 -11.89 -6.97
C GLY A 66 -20.62 -11.61 -8.45
N LEU A 67 -21.59 -12.31 -9.05
CA LEU A 67 -21.94 -12.14 -10.45
C LEU A 67 -22.49 -10.73 -10.73
N ASN A 68 -22.18 -10.21 -11.91
CA ASN A 68 -22.66 -8.92 -12.36
C ASN A 68 -24.13 -9.01 -12.80
N GLY A 69 -25.01 -8.23 -12.15
CA GLY A 69 -26.42 -8.16 -12.51
C GLY A 69 -26.63 -7.72 -13.97
N ASN A 70 -25.79 -6.82 -14.48
CA ASN A 70 -25.88 -6.36 -15.87
C ASN A 70 -25.56 -7.49 -16.85
N PHE A 71 -24.61 -8.37 -16.52
CA PHE A 71 -24.33 -9.56 -17.33
C PHE A 71 -25.50 -10.54 -17.31
N LEU A 72 -26.06 -10.81 -16.13
CA LEU A 72 -27.21 -11.72 -16.00
C LEU A 72 -28.44 -11.20 -16.79
N LEU A 73 -28.62 -9.89 -16.88
CA LEU A 73 -29.67 -9.25 -17.66
C LEU A 73 -29.36 -9.13 -19.15
N GLY A 74 -28.15 -9.53 -19.59
CA GLY A 74 -27.72 -9.44 -20.99
C GLY A 74 -27.30 -8.03 -21.44
N MET A 75 -27.09 -7.12 -20.49
CA MET A 75 -26.69 -5.72 -20.72
C MET A 75 -25.17 -5.52 -20.70
N SER A 76 -24.40 -6.56 -20.36
CA SER A 76 -22.93 -6.53 -20.29
C SER A 76 -22.38 -7.92 -20.60
N ASP A 77 -21.13 -7.97 -21.07
CA ASP A 77 -20.38 -9.21 -21.25
C ASP A 77 -19.49 -9.57 -20.05
N ASP A 78 -19.38 -8.69 -19.04
CA ASP A 78 -18.53 -8.90 -17.86
C ASP A 78 -19.25 -9.74 -16.79
N PRO A 79 -18.85 -11.01 -16.57
CA PRO A 79 -19.62 -11.93 -15.73
C PRO A 79 -19.57 -11.60 -14.23
N PHE A 80 -18.53 -10.92 -13.77
CA PHE A 80 -18.32 -10.59 -12.35
C PHE A 80 -18.34 -9.08 -12.11
N ARG A 81 -18.72 -8.67 -10.91
CA ARG A 81 -18.67 -7.25 -10.51
C ARG A 81 -17.21 -6.79 -10.46
N ALA A 82 -16.97 -5.54 -10.83
CA ALA A 82 -15.68 -4.88 -10.59
C ALA A 82 -15.30 -5.05 -9.11
N GLY A 83 -14.20 -5.76 -8.83
CA GLY A 83 -13.84 -6.16 -7.47
C GLY A 83 -13.72 -7.67 -7.24
N HIS A 84 -14.47 -8.50 -7.98
CA HIS A 84 -14.68 -9.92 -7.66
C HIS A 84 -14.33 -10.84 -8.84
N GLN A 85 -13.13 -10.70 -9.41
CA GLN A 85 -12.58 -11.72 -10.32
C GLN A 85 -11.80 -12.74 -9.46
N PRO A 86 -12.17 -14.03 -9.46
CA PRO A 86 -11.30 -15.06 -8.92
C PRO A 86 -10.13 -15.26 -9.88
N ASP A 87 -8.95 -14.84 -9.42
CA ASP A 87 -7.62 -15.24 -9.87
C ASP A 87 -7.40 -15.39 -11.38
N GLN A 88 -7.27 -14.28 -12.11
CA GLN A 88 -6.33 -14.18 -13.25
C GLN A 88 -5.72 -12.78 -13.33
N GLU A 89 -4.38 -12.76 -13.27
CA GLU A 89 -3.41 -11.76 -13.74
C GLU A 89 -3.63 -10.29 -13.34
N LEU A 90 -2.68 -9.79 -12.52
CA LEU A 90 -2.44 -8.40 -12.11
C LEU A 90 -3.44 -7.38 -12.68
N PRO A 91 -4.43 -6.94 -11.87
CA PRO A 91 -5.43 -6.01 -12.35
C PRO A 91 -4.75 -4.69 -12.73
N THR A 92 -4.72 -4.36 -14.02
CA THR A 92 -4.52 -2.98 -14.47
C THR A 92 -5.79 -2.21 -14.16
N ARG A 93 -6.09 -2.03 -12.86
CA ARG A 93 -7.27 -1.31 -12.41
C ARG A 93 -7.01 0.18 -12.51
N SER A 94 -7.59 0.79 -13.53
CA SER A 94 -7.99 2.19 -13.49
C SER A 94 -8.87 2.43 -12.25
N GLY A 95 -8.30 3.19 -11.32
CA GLY A 95 -8.96 4.03 -10.31
C GLY A 95 -10.37 3.64 -9.87
N GLN A 96 -10.47 2.64 -9.00
CA GLN A 96 -11.47 2.68 -7.93
C GLN A 96 -10.73 2.43 -6.63
N GLU A 97 -10.59 3.50 -5.86
CA GLU A 97 -10.00 3.52 -4.53
C GLU A 97 -10.57 2.35 -3.73
N ILE A 98 -9.72 1.36 -3.49
CA ILE A 98 -9.92 0.45 -2.38
C ILE A 98 -9.84 1.37 -1.16
N LYS A 99 -11.00 1.77 -0.63
CA LYS A 99 -11.14 2.20 0.77
C LYS A 99 -10.86 1.00 1.68
N ALA A 100 -9.66 0.44 1.55
CA ALA A 100 -8.94 0.05 2.73
C ALA A 100 -8.56 1.40 3.30
N GLU A 101 -9.07 1.73 4.49
CA GLU A 101 -8.31 2.61 5.38
C GLU A 101 -6.99 1.89 5.69
N GLY A 102 -6.13 1.80 4.68
CA GLY A 102 -4.77 1.35 4.82
C GLY A 102 -4.16 2.26 5.87
N ARG A 103 -3.43 1.68 6.80
CA ARG A 103 -2.66 2.42 7.81
C ARG A 103 -1.96 3.57 7.07
N ARG A 104 -2.25 4.83 7.38
CA ARG A 104 -1.58 5.98 6.77
C ARG A 104 -0.47 6.42 7.72
N ASN A 105 0.48 5.52 7.92
CA ASN A 105 1.47 5.62 8.98
C ASN A 105 2.77 6.30 8.56
N ILE A 106 2.96 6.57 7.26
CA ILE A 106 4.10 7.32 6.73
C ILE A 106 3.62 8.74 6.39
N THR A 107 4.20 9.75 7.03
CA THR A 107 3.92 11.17 6.77
C THR A 107 4.99 11.76 5.87
N LEU A 108 4.60 12.32 4.72
CA LEU A 108 5.51 13.00 3.79
C LEU A 108 5.81 14.42 4.28
N LEU A 109 7.07 14.73 4.56
CA LEU A 109 7.50 16.06 4.96
C LEU A 109 8.09 16.81 3.77
N ASN A 110 7.51 17.96 3.43
CA ASN A 110 8.13 18.92 2.52
C ASN A 110 9.19 19.78 3.25
N GLU A 111 9.98 20.57 2.51
CA GLU A 111 11.03 21.42 3.10
C GLU A 111 10.52 22.38 4.19
N LYS A 112 9.32 22.94 4.02
CA LYS A 112 8.69 23.81 5.02
C LYS A 112 8.30 23.03 6.29
N ALA A 113 7.81 21.80 6.11
CA ALA A 113 7.47 20.88 7.17
C ALA A 113 8.70 20.40 7.92
N LEU A 114 9.83 20.20 7.25
CA LEU A 114 11.10 19.88 7.91
C LEU A 114 11.58 21.04 8.77
N ALA A 115 11.53 22.28 8.25
CA ALA A 115 11.87 23.47 9.03
C ALA A 115 10.93 23.64 10.23
N GLY A 116 9.61 23.47 10.02
CA GLY A 116 8.60 23.52 11.08
C GLY A 116 8.77 22.41 12.11
N TYR A 117 9.00 21.17 11.69
CA TYR A 117 9.23 20.01 12.56
C TYR A 117 10.53 20.14 13.37
N ALA A 118 11.58 20.69 12.76
CA ALA A 118 12.84 20.97 13.43
C ALA A 118 12.70 22.08 14.50
N LEU A 119 11.85 23.07 14.26
CA LEU A 119 11.64 24.21 15.17
C LEU A 119 10.55 23.97 16.22
N ALA A 120 9.53 23.18 15.87
CA ALA A 120 8.33 22.97 16.65
C ALA A 120 8.11 21.47 16.86
N HIS A 121 8.68 20.94 17.94
CA HIS A 121 8.24 19.68 18.54
C HIS A 121 6.78 19.71 19.04
N GLN A 122 5.99 20.77 18.76
CA GLN A 122 4.79 21.10 19.56
C GLN A 122 3.56 21.57 18.79
N ASP A 123 3.56 21.71 17.46
CA ASP A 123 2.31 22.00 16.73
C ASP A 123 1.80 20.77 15.95
N PRO A 124 0.97 19.91 16.58
CA PRO A 124 0.39 18.74 15.93
C PRO A 124 -0.50 19.10 14.73
N THR A 125 -0.90 20.37 14.60
CA THR A 125 -1.71 20.86 13.48
C THR A 125 -0.93 20.81 12.17
N TYR A 126 0.39 21.07 12.19
CA TYR A 126 1.20 21.11 10.97
C TYR A 126 1.39 19.73 10.34
N LEU A 127 1.54 18.70 11.18
CA LEU A 127 1.66 17.30 10.74
C LEU A 127 0.32 16.73 10.25
N ALA A 128 -0.81 17.33 10.61
CA ALA A 128 -2.14 16.88 10.19
C ALA A 128 -2.45 17.18 8.72
N GLU A 129 -1.88 18.26 8.18
CA GLU A 129 -2.08 18.68 6.78
C GLU A 129 -1.17 17.95 5.79
N GLN A 130 -0.12 17.28 6.27
CA GLN A 130 0.84 16.62 5.40
C GLN A 130 0.24 15.36 4.73
N PRO A 131 0.60 15.09 3.47
CA PRO A 131 0.20 13.86 2.81
C PRO A 131 0.68 12.62 3.57
N ARG A 132 -0.17 11.61 3.67
CA ARG A 132 0.17 10.35 4.33
C ARG A 132 -0.10 9.16 3.44
N PHE A 133 0.78 8.17 3.50
CA PHE A 133 0.70 6.94 2.74
C PHE A 133 1.20 5.75 3.57
N SER A 134 1.18 4.55 2.99
CA SER A 134 1.82 3.37 3.55
C SER A 134 2.49 2.53 2.50
N ILE A 135 3.48 1.77 2.97
CA ILE A 135 4.17 0.74 2.22
C ILE A 135 3.94 -0.57 2.99
N PRO A 136 3.51 -1.67 2.31
CA PRO A 136 3.38 -2.97 2.95
C PRO A 136 4.65 -3.36 3.72
N HIS A 137 4.47 -3.95 4.90
CA HIS A 137 5.55 -4.37 5.81
C HIS A 137 6.35 -3.23 6.49
N LEU A 138 5.99 -1.96 6.27
CA LEU A 138 6.51 -0.83 7.07
C LEU A 138 5.46 -0.40 8.11
N GLU A 139 5.67 -0.81 9.35
CA GLU A 139 4.82 -0.49 10.50
C GLU A 139 5.46 0.59 11.39
N GLY A 140 4.66 1.17 12.29
CA GLY A 140 5.07 2.26 13.18
C GLY A 140 4.80 3.65 12.58
N GLU A 141 5.05 4.70 13.37
CA GLU A 141 4.98 6.10 12.90
C GLU A 141 6.26 6.47 12.16
N LEU A 142 6.13 6.73 10.86
CA LEU A 142 7.26 6.94 9.96
C LEU A 142 7.15 8.30 9.27
N LEU A 143 8.30 8.84 8.92
CA LEU A 143 8.45 10.07 8.17
C LEU A 143 9.09 9.77 6.82
N ALA A 144 8.63 10.39 5.75
CA ALA A 144 9.24 10.31 4.44
C ALA A 144 9.77 11.69 4.04
N ILE A 145 11.02 11.73 3.58
CA ILE A 145 11.74 12.97 3.28
C ILE A 145 12.39 12.83 1.92
N GLU A 146 12.18 13.81 1.04
CA GLU A 146 12.89 13.90 -0.23
C GLU A 146 14.32 14.42 0.03
N ILE A 147 15.32 13.72 -0.50
CA ILE A 147 16.71 14.08 -0.32
C ILE A 147 17.21 14.83 -1.55
N SER A 148 17.77 16.02 -1.29
CA SER A 148 18.43 16.84 -2.30
C SER A 148 19.95 16.69 -2.24
N GLY A 149 20.56 16.55 -3.42
CA GLY A 149 22.02 16.42 -3.59
C GLY A 149 22.51 15.00 -3.86
N ASP A 150 23.81 14.88 -4.09
CA ASP A 150 24.52 13.68 -4.58
C ASP A 150 25.56 13.15 -3.58
N SER A 151 25.62 13.74 -2.39
CA SER A 151 26.63 13.39 -1.38
C SER A 151 26.56 11.94 -0.88
N MET A 152 25.41 11.28 -1.05
CA MET A 152 25.21 9.87 -0.69
C MET A 152 25.18 8.95 -1.91
N MET A 153 25.53 9.44 -3.10
CA MET A 153 25.64 8.59 -4.29
C MET A 153 26.72 7.53 -4.07
N PRO A 154 26.50 6.25 -4.45
CA PRO A 154 25.33 5.71 -5.18
C PRO A 154 24.16 5.25 -4.30
N THR A 155 24.32 5.24 -2.97
CA THR A 155 23.34 4.68 -2.03
C THR A 155 22.05 5.48 -1.97
N ILE A 156 22.11 6.81 -2.05
CA ILE A 156 20.97 7.72 -2.13
C ILE A 156 21.29 8.78 -3.17
N THR A 157 20.36 8.99 -4.08
CA THR A 157 20.47 9.94 -5.19
C THR A 157 19.53 11.13 -5.02
N ASN A 158 19.83 12.21 -5.74
CA ASN A 158 19.01 13.42 -5.71
C ASN A 158 17.57 13.10 -6.16
N GLY A 159 16.59 13.52 -5.37
CA GLY A 159 15.16 13.22 -5.59
C GLY A 159 14.69 11.93 -4.94
N ASP A 160 15.58 11.13 -4.33
CA ASP A 160 15.17 9.92 -3.63
C ASP A 160 14.32 10.27 -2.40
N LEU A 161 13.23 9.53 -2.22
CA LEU A 161 12.41 9.61 -1.03
C LEU A 161 12.88 8.58 0.00
N VAL A 162 13.30 9.06 1.16
CA VAL A 162 13.83 8.21 2.23
C VAL A 162 12.80 8.11 3.35
N VAL A 163 12.38 6.88 3.66
CA VAL A 163 11.44 6.59 4.75
C VAL A 163 12.25 6.28 6.01
N CYS A 164 11.93 7.00 7.08
CA CYS A 164 12.68 6.99 8.31
C CYS A 164 11.77 6.82 9.53
N GLU A 165 12.35 6.30 10.60
CA GLU A 165 11.78 6.25 11.93
C GLU A 165 12.49 7.29 12.81
N ALA A 166 11.72 8.10 13.55
CA ALA A 166 12.29 9.03 14.51
C ALA A 166 12.89 8.25 15.70
N LEU A 167 14.16 8.53 16.03
CA LEU A 167 14.75 7.98 17.25
C LEU A 167 14.41 8.90 18.42
N GLU A 168 13.59 8.40 19.34
CA GLU A 168 13.30 9.10 20.58
C GLU A 168 14.53 9.17 21.45
N ARG A 169 14.73 10.29 22.15
CA ARG A 169 15.76 10.41 23.19
C ARG A 169 15.27 9.67 24.43
N PRO A 170 16.00 8.64 24.90
CA PRO A 170 15.72 8.00 26.18
C PRO A 170 15.55 9.00 27.34
N MET A 171 14.66 8.66 28.26
CA MET A 171 14.28 9.50 29.41
C MET A 171 15.45 9.75 30.39
N ASP A 172 16.46 8.88 30.36
CA ASP A 172 17.70 9.01 31.13
C ASP A 172 18.72 9.98 30.47
N GLN A 173 18.29 10.72 29.44
CA GLN A 173 19.10 11.65 28.65
C GLN A 173 20.29 10.99 27.96
N THR A 174 20.30 9.65 27.87
CA THR A 174 21.29 8.97 27.05
C THR A 174 21.00 9.20 25.56
N PHE A 175 22.04 9.15 24.75
CA PHE A 175 21.93 9.31 23.33
C PHE A 175 21.30 8.05 22.71
N PRO A 176 20.40 8.15 21.71
CA PRO A 176 19.77 6.96 21.12
C PRO A 176 20.82 5.98 20.59
N THR A 177 20.50 4.69 20.66
CA THR A 177 21.38 3.63 20.14
C THR A 177 21.53 3.79 18.64
N LEU A 178 22.72 4.21 18.22
CA LEU A 178 23.12 4.26 16.81
C LEU A 178 24.03 3.09 16.49
N TYR A 179 23.95 2.63 15.24
CA TYR A 179 24.86 1.64 14.69
C TYR A 179 25.82 2.35 13.74
N ASP A 180 27.11 2.16 13.97
CA ASP A 180 28.13 2.79 13.14
C ASP A 180 27.97 2.37 11.66
N ASN A 181 28.31 3.31 10.78
CA ASN A 181 28.24 3.19 9.32
C ASN A 181 26.83 2.96 8.74
N HIS A 182 25.78 3.03 9.55
CA HIS A 182 24.41 3.04 9.06
C HIS A 182 24.01 4.43 8.59
N VAL A 183 23.06 4.48 7.67
CA VAL A 183 22.52 5.73 7.11
C VAL A 183 21.47 6.29 8.06
N TYR A 184 21.64 7.54 8.42
CA TYR A 184 20.68 8.33 9.19
C TYR A 184 20.40 9.65 8.46
N VAL A 185 19.21 10.19 8.70
CA VAL A 185 18.93 11.60 8.42
C VAL A 185 19.17 12.36 9.71
N ILE A 186 20.08 13.34 9.64
CA ILE A 186 20.46 14.21 10.74
C ILE A 186 19.84 15.57 10.48
N ILE A 187 19.09 16.07 11.48
CA ILE A 187 18.44 17.37 11.44
C ILE A 187 19.16 18.29 12.41
N THR A 188 19.82 19.31 11.87
CA THR A 188 20.41 20.44 12.61
C THR A 188 19.67 21.73 12.19
N ASP A 189 20.39 22.75 11.73
CA ASP A 189 19.87 23.82 10.88
C ASP A 189 19.62 23.38 9.44
N THR A 190 20.22 22.25 9.04
CA THR A 190 20.02 21.62 7.73
C THR A 190 19.60 20.16 7.91
N VAL A 191 19.01 19.59 6.86
CA VAL A 191 18.62 18.18 6.83
C VAL A 191 19.58 17.45 5.90
N VAL A 192 20.32 16.48 6.44
CA VAL A 192 21.33 15.74 5.66
C VAL A 192 21.20 14.24 5.90
N ALA A 193 21.28 13.45 4.82
CA ALA A 193 21.45 12.01 4.90
C ALA A 193 22.95 11.67 4.88
N LYS A 194 23.42 10.92 5.88
CA LYS A 194 24.84 10.56 6.07
C LYS A 194 25.00 9.18 6.70
N ARG A 195 26.14 8.53 6.46
CA ARG A 195 26.60 7.46 7.36
C ARG A 195 27.10 8.09 8.66
N VAL A 196 26.72 7.51 9.78
CA VAL A 196 27.11 8.01 11.10
C VAL A 196 28.14 7.09 11.73
N GLN A 197 29.18 7.67 12.31
CA GLN A 197 30.05 7.01 13.29
C GLN A 197 29.99 7.77 14.61
N GLN A 198 29.83 7.04 15.71
CA GLN A 198 29.80 7.62 17.05
C GLN A 198 31.22 7.95 17.52
N VAL A 199 31.50 9.21 17.81
CA VAL A 199 32.75 9.64 18.45
C VAL A 199 32.52 9.64 19.96
N LYS A 200 33.29 8.81 20.67
CA LYS A 200 33.12 8.57 22.10
C LYS A 200 34.30 9.08 22.91
N GLU A 201 34.00 9.67 24.06
CA GLU A 201 34.98 9.96 25.11
C GLU A 201 34.61 9.11 26.34
N GLY A 202 35.45 8.12 26.65
CA GLY A 202 35.09 7.03 27.56
C GLY A 202 33.86 6.27 27.05
N ASN A 203 32.81 6.20 27.87
CA ASN A 203 31.56 5.51 27.54
C ASN A 203 30.46 6.43 26.98
N LYS A 204 30.74 7.73 26.79
CA LYS A 204 29.75 8.70 26.32
C LYS A 204 30.03 9.10 24.88
N VAL A 205 28.98 9.12 24.07
CA VAL A 205 29.03 9.73 22.73
C VAL A 205 29.06 11.23 22.92
N ILE A 206 30.04 11.91 22.31
CA ILE A 206 30.21 13.36 22.39
C ILE A 206 29.91 14.06 21.07
N ARG A 207 30.17 13.37 19.95
CA ARG A 207 30.02 13.89 18.59
C ARG A 207 29.58 12.78 17.64
N LEU A 208 28.96 13.16 16.54
CA LEU A 208 28.75 12.28 15.40
C LEU A 208 29.68 12.66 14.27
N ARG A 209 30.42 11.69 13.75
CA ARG A 209 31.14 11.84 12.49
C ARG A 209 30.20 11.46 11.35
N LEU A 210 29.93 12.42 10.48
CA LEU A 210 29.05 12.30 9.33
C LEU A 210 29.87 12.04 8.07
N ILE A 211 29.59 10.92 7.41
CA ILE A 211 30.35 10.41 6.28
C ILE A 211 29.42 10.32 5.07
N SER A 212 29.90 10.84 3.95
CA SER A 212 29.26 10.78 2.64
C SER A 212 29.72 9.52 1.90
N ASP A 213 28.81 8.88 1.16
CA ASP A 213 29.18 7.75 0.29
C ASP A 213 29.91 8.21 -0.98
N ASN A 214 29.65 9.44 -1.41
CA ASN A 214 30.43 10.12 -2.44
C ASN A 214 31.66 10.80 -1.81
N ASP A 215 32.60 9.99 -1.31
CA ASP A 215 33.80 10.41 -0.58
C ASP A 215 34.81 11.21 -1.43
N SER A 216 34.79 11.00 -2.75
CA SER A 216 35.63 11.70 -3.71
C SER A 216 35.37 13.21 -3.78
N VAL A 217 34.13 13.62 -3.50
CA VAL A 217 33.70 15.03 -3.53
C VAL A 217 33.45 15.56 -2.11
N TYR A 218 32.91 14.74 -1.21
CA TYR A 218 32.44 15.17 0.10
C TYR A 218 33.26 14.56 1.24
N LYS A 219 34.09 15.39 1.88
CA LYS A 219 34.87 14.96 3.05
C LYS A 219 33.98 14.75 4.29
N PRO A 220 34.27 13.75 5.13
CA PRO A 220 33.62 13.60 6.42
C PRO A 220 33.83 14.81 7.32
N TYR A 221 32.83 15.12 8.13
CA TYR A 221 32.88 16.19 9.14
C TYR A 221 32.21 15.71 10.43
N GLU A 222 32.46 16.40 11.53
CA GLU A 222 31.90 16.07 12.85
C GLU A 222 30.88 17.12 13.25
N VAL A 223 29.86 16.68 13.98
CA VAL A 223 28.77 17.53 14.51
C VAL A 223 28.61 17.21 16.00
N ASP A 224 28.53 18.26 16.81
CA ASP A 224 28.27 18.16 18.24
C ASP A 224 26.84 17.73 18.51
N LEU A 225 26.63 16.91 19.55
CA LEU A 225 25.29 16.40 19.88
C LEU A 225 24.31 17.52 20.25
N GLU A 226 24.81 18.65 20.71
CA GLU A 226 24.03 19.84 21.07
C GLU A 226 23.43 20.53 19.84
N GLU A 227 24.10 20.44 18.68
CA GLU A 227 23.62 21.01 17.41
C GLU A 227 22.54 20.13 16.75
N ILE A 228 22.48 18.85 17.12
CA ILE A 228 21.55 17.88 16.56
C ILE A 228 20.19 18.04 17.22
N ARG A 229 19.21 18.48 16.43
CA ARG A 229 17.82 18.57 16.86
C ARG A 229 17.18 17.19 16.87
N GLN A 230 17.30 16.45 15.76
CA GLN A 230 16.66 15.15 15.60
C GLN A 230 17.51 14.19 14.76
N ILE A 231 17.38 12.90 15.06
CA ILE A 231 18.01 11.81 14.29
C ILE A 231 16.90 10.87 13.82
N LEU A 232 16.88 10.61 12.52
CA LEU A 232 15.93 9.67 11.93
C LEU A 232 16.71 8.49 11.36
N ARG A 233 16.32 7.28 11.75
CA ARG A 233 16.88 6.04 11.23
C ARG A 233 16.25 5.71 9.89
N VAL A 234 17.06 5.62 8.85
CA VAL A 234 16.58 5.23 7.51
C VAL A 234 16.16 3.77 7.51
N LYS A 235 14.95 3.50 7.01
CA LYS A 235 14.36 2.16 6.87
C LYS A 235 14.34 1.69 5.44
N CYS A 236 13.93 2.57 4.52
CA CYS A 236 13.91 2.27 3.10
C CYS A 236 14.13 3.53 2.27
N ARG A 237 14.39 3.29 0.98
CA ARG A 237 14.59 4.30 -0.04
C ARG A 237 13.67 3.97 -1.20
N VAL A 238 12.90 4.95 -1.64
CA VAL A 238 12.06 4.90 -2.84
C VAL A 238 12.72 5.82 -3.86
N THR A 239 13.05 5.27 -5.03
CA THR A 239 13.87 5.95 -6.05
C THR A 239 13.32 5.65 -7.43
N ASP A 240 13.31 6.67 -8.29
CA ASP A 240 13.07 6.58 -9.73
C ASP A 240 14.38 6.66 -10.55
N TYR A 241 15.49 7.05 -9.91
CA TYR A 241 16.80 7.23 -10.53
C TYR A 241 17.32 5.99 -11.28
N ALA A 242 16.99 4.79 -10.81
CA ALA A 242 17.46 3.54 -11.41
C ALA A 242 16.65 3.10 -12.65
N ILE A 243 15.62 3.85 -13.05
CA ILE A 243 14.65 3.46 -14.08
C ILE A 243 14.89 4.19 -15.42
N SER A 244 15.72 5.24 -15.42
CA SER A 244 16.07 6.01 -16.63
C SER A 244 17.18 5.38 -17.47
#